data_AF-A0A086Q4Q5-F1
#
_entry.id   AF-A0A086Q4Q5-F1
#
_cell.length_a   1.000
_cell.length_b   1.000
_cell.length_c   1.000
_cell.angle_alpha   90.00
_cell.angle_beta   90.00
_cell.angle_gamma   90.00
#
_symmetry.space_group_name_H-M   'P 1'
#
loop_
_entity.id
_entity.type
_entity.pdbx_description
1 polymer ?
#
loop_
_entity_poly.entity_id
_entity_poly.type
_entity_poly.pdbx_seq_one_letter_code
_entity_poly.pdbx_strand_id
1 'polypeptide(L)'
;IAAEVKMSAETSMGTDITEEDLMHINTLANRVEELVEYRANLAEYLKVRMKAVAPNLTYMVGEVIGARLMAHSGSLLNLSKQPASTIQILGAEKALFRALKTKSHTPKYGLLFHAALVGQAPPKLKGKISRVLAAKLSLCVRVDALTEAAEAAATAAGGKAAEEVASPALSEPTVAISCRRYVENKLLQLEQQQNS
;
A
#
# COMPACT_ATOMS: atom_id res chain seq x y z
N ILE A 1 -12.65 0.42 -33.09
CA ILE A 1 -11.32 1.03 -32.81
C ILE A 1 -10.41 1.00 -34.05
N ALA A 2 -9.77 -0.09 -34.45
CA ALA A 2 -8.81 -0.05 -35.60
C ALA A 2 -9.43 0.45 -36.92
N ALA A 3 -10.61 -0.04 -37.31
CA ALA A 3 -11.32 0.43 -38.52
C ALA A 3 -11.79 1.90 -38.42
N GLU A 4 -12.11 2.35 -37.22
CA GLU A 4 -12.60 3.71 -36.93
C GLU A 4 -11.47 4.73 -36.94
N VAL A 5 -10.30 4.34 -36.41
CA VAL A 5 -9.04 5.11 -36.53
C VAL A 5 -8.64 5.27 -37.99
N LYS A 6 -8.82 4.23 -38.82
CA LYS A 6 -8.55 4.32 -40.26
C LYS A 6 -9.46 5.32 -40.98
N MET A 7 -10.78 5.25 -40.76
CA MET A 7 -11.72 6.22 -41.34
C MET A 7 -11.44 7.66 -40.86
N SER A 8 -11.02 7.80 -39.60
CA SER A 8 -10.64 9.09 -39.01
C SER A 8 -9.34 9.64 -39.59
N ALA A 9 -8.39 8.77 -39.93
CA ALA A 9 -7.17 9.15 -40.62
C ALA A 9 -7.45 9.65 -42.05
N GLU A 10 -8.38 9.01 -42.77
CA GLU A 10 -8.79 9.40 -44.13
C GLU A 10 -9.56 10.73 -44.17
N THR A 11 -10.30 11.07 -43.10
CA THR A 11 -11.08 12.32 -42.98
C THR A 11 -10.32 13.41 -42.18
N SER A 12 -9.07 13.14 -41.79
CA SER A 12 -8.31 14.01 -40.88
C SER A 12 -7.90 15.32 -41.53
N MET A 13 -8.01 16.42 -40.77
CA MET A 13 -7.54 17.76 -41.14
C MET A 13 -6.13 18.05 -40.60
N GLY A 14 -5.34 17.00 -40.36
CA GLY A 14 -3.95 17.13 -39.90
C GLY A 14 -3.05 17.73 -40.98
N THR A 15 -1.92 18.30 -40.57
CA THR A 15 -0.87 18.78 -41.48
C THR A 15 0.13 17.69 -41.78
N ASP A 16 0.71 17.72 -42.98
CA ASP A 16 1.80 16.81 -43.35
C ASP A 16 3.00 17.01 -42.41
N ILE A 17 3.59 15.90 -41.99
CA ILE A 17 4.72 15.84 -41.07
C ILE A 17 5.97 15.43 -41.84
N THR A 18 7.13 15.95 -41.47
CA THR A 18 8.39 15.54 -42.10
C THR A 18 8.78 14.12 -41.68
N GLU A 19 9.57 13.43 -42.50
CA GLU A 19 10.03 12.07 -42.19
C GLU A 19 10.98 12.05 -40.97
N GLU A 20 11.75 13.13 -40.76
CA GLU A 20 12.59 13.32 -39.57
C GLU A 20 11.74 13.43 -38.29
N ASP A 21 10.66 14.23 -38.31
CA ASP A 21 9.74 14.35 -37.18
C ASP A 21 9.02 13.03 -36.89
N LEU A 22 8.62 12.29 -37.93
CA LEU A 22 8.03 10.95 -37.78
C LEU A 22 9.00 9.97 -37.11
N MET A 23 10.30 10.00 -37.44
CA MET A 23 11.31 9.18 -36.76
C MET A 23 11.42 9.53 -35.27
N HIS A 24 11.39 10.82 -34.93
CA HIS A 24 11.44 11.26 -33.53
C HIS A 24 10.19 10.86 -32.73
N ILE A 25 8.99 11.01 -33.33
CA ILE A 25 7.72 10.59 -32.72
C ILE A 25 7.72 9.08 -32.45
N ASN A 26 8.12 8.27 -33.43
CA ASN A 26 8.20 6.82 -33.27
C ASN A 26 9.24 6.42 -32.21
N THR A 27 10.38 7.10 -32.16
CA THR A 27 11.39 6.86 -31.12
C THR A 27 10.85 7.15 -29.73
N LEU A 28 10.12 8.27 -29.55
CA LEU A 28 9.48 8.59 -28.28
C LEU A 28 8.41 7.56 -27.90
N ALA A 29 7.58 7.13 -28.86
CA ALA A 29 6.56 6.12 -28.64
C ALA A 29 7.16 4.80 -28.13
N ASN A 30 8.24 4.33 -28.77
CA ASN A 30 8.97 3.14 -28.33
C ASN A 30 9.55 3.29 -26.91
N ARG A 31 10.10 4.47 -26.58
CA ARG A 31 10.59 4.72 -25.21
C ARG A 31 9.48 4.72 -24.18
N VAL A 32 8.29 5.23 -24.52
CA VAL A 32 7.13 5.18 -23.62
C VAL A 32 6.68 3.74 -23.42
N GLU A 33 6.67 2.91 -24.47
CA GLU A 33 6.36 1.49 -24.37
C GLU A 33 7.34 0.76 -23.43
N GLU A 34 8.65 0.95 -23.61
CA GLU A 34 9.68 0.41 -22.73
C GLU A 34 9.48 0.84 -21.26
N LEU A 35 9.11 2.10 -21.01
CA LEU A 35 8.84 2.60 -19.66
C LEU A 35 7.58 1.99 -19.05
N VAL A 36 6.56 1.70 -19.85
CA VAL A 36 5.33 1.04 -19.38
C VAL A 36 5.63 -0.41 -18.98
N GLU A 37 6.39 -1.13 -19.79
CA GLU A 37 6.85 -2.49 -19.46
C GLU A 37 7.72 -2.49 -18.21
N TYR A 38 8.69 -1.57 -18.12
CA TYR A 38 9.54 -1.42 -16.95
C TYR A 38 8.74 -1.14 -15.67
N ARG A 39 7.68 -0.30 -15.76
CA ARG A 39 6.78 -0.04 -14.64
C ARG A 39 6.05 -1.31 -14.19
N ALA A 40 5.60 -2.15 -15.12
CA ALA A 40 4.93 -3.41 -14.80
C ALA A 40 5.88 -4.36 -14.07
N ASN A 41 7.10 -4.54 -14.59
CA ASN A 41 8.14 -5.36 -13.98
C ASN A 41 8.50 -4.86 -12.57
N LEU A 42 8.62 -3.55 -12.38
CA LEU A 42 8.92 -2.97 -11.07
C LEU A 42 7.77 -3.17 -10.07
N ALA A 43 6.52 -3.11 -10.52
CA ALA A 43 5.36 -3.36 -9.67
C ALA A 43 5.31 -4.82 -9.20
N GLU A 44 5.65 -5.76 -10.09
CA GLU A 44 5.76 -7.18 -9.73
C GLU A 44 6.92 -7.43 -8.77
N TYR A 45 8.08 -6.84 -9.03
CA TYR A 45 9.22 -6.89 -8.11
C TYR A 45 8.86 -6.38 -6.72
N LEU A 46 8.17 -5.24 -6.63
CA LEU A 46 7.70 -4.68 -5.36
C LEU A 46 6.76 -5.65 -4.63
N LYS A 47 5.88 -6.33 -5.37
CA LYS A 47 4.94 -7.31 -4.79
C LYS A 47 5.66 -8.48 -4.14
N VAL A 48 6.67 -9.04 -4.81
CA VAL A 48 7.47 -10.15 -4.29
C VAL A 48 8.29 -9.70 -3.08
N ARG A 49 8.97 -8.55 -3.18
CA ARG A 49 9.81 -8.02 -2.09
C ARG A 49 9.01 -7.64 -0.85
N MET A 50 7.85 -7.03 -1.01
CA MET A 50 7.02 -6.61 0.12
C MET A 50 6.48 -7.83 0.89
N LYS A 51 6.12 -8.91 0.19
CA LYS A 51 5.72 -10.18 0.82
C LYS A 51 6.86 -10.84 1.59
N ALA A 52 8.09 -10.75 1.08
CA ALA A 52 9.27 -11.29 1.75
C ALA A 52 9.65 -10.50 3.01
N VAL A 53 9.51 -9.16 2.98
CA VAL A 53 9.94 -8.28 4.08
C VAL A 53 8.85 -8.10 5.14
N ALA A 54 7.58 -7.96 4.75
CA ALA A 54 6.49 -7.64 5.66
C ALA A 54 5.20 -8.39 5.25
N PRO A 55 5.10 -9.69 5.53
CA PRO A 55 3.96 -10.51 5.12
C PRO A 55 2.66 -10.11 5.83
N ASN A 56 2.71 -9.75 7.13
CA ASN A 56 1.49 -9.37 7.86
C ASN A 56 0.97 -7.99 7.43
N LEU A 57 1.86 -7.02 7.22
CA LEU A 57 1.53 -5.70 6.66
C LEU A 57 0.90 -5.82 5.27
N THR A 58 1.50 -6.64 4.40
CA THR A 58 0.99 -6.91 3.05
C THR A 58 -0.42 -7.47 3.08
N TYR A 59 -0.67 -8.44 3.95
CA TYR A 59 -1.98 -9.08 4.04
C TYR A 59 -3.09 -8.13 4.53
N MET A 60 -2.75 -7.14 5.37
CA MET A 60 -3.70 -6.18 5.92
C MET A 60 -4.11 -5.07 4.94
N VAL A 61 -3.15 -4.47 4.24
CA VAL A 61 -3.36 -3.20 3.49
C VAL A 61 -3.02 -3.33 1.99
N GLY A 62 -2.30 -4.38 1.62
CA GLY A 62 -1.78 -4.60 0.27
C GLY A 62 -0.37 -4.04 0.07
N GLU A 63 0.28 -4.50 -1.00
CA GLU A 63 1.71 -4.29 -1.24
C GLU A 63 2.05 -2.81 -1.51
N VAL A 64 1.24 -2.14 -2.34
CA VAL A 64 1.50 -0.75 -2.75
C VAL A 64 1.35 0.24 -1.59
N ILE A 65 0.35 0.03 -0.74
CA ILE A 65 0.10 0.92 0.39
C ILE A 65 1.07 0.60 1.53
N GLY A 66 1.39 -0.68 1.75
CA GLY A 66 2.46 -1.09 2.66
C GLY A 66 3.79 -0.43 2.31
N ALA A 67 4.18 -0.47 1.02
CA ALA A 67 5.36 0.23 0.51
C ALA A 67 5.33 1.73 0.79
N ARG A 68 4.18 2.38 0.59
CA ARG A 68 4.02 3.82 0.82
C ARG A 68 4.15 4.19 2.30
N LEU A 69 3.57 3.39 3.20
CA LEU A 69 3.70 3.57 4.65
C LEU A 69 5.16 3.43 5.10
N MET A 70 5.86 2.41 4.59
CA MET A 70 7.28 2.20 4.86
C MET A 70 8.14 3.33 4.32
N ALA A 71 7.91 3.76 3.08
CA ALA A 71 8.66 4.85 2.45
C ALA A 71 8.53 6.16 3.23
N HIS A 72 7.33 6.46 3.74
CA HIS A 72 7.11 7.66 4.54
C HIS A 72 7.75 7.57 5.94
N SER A 73 7.79 6.38 6.54
CA SER A 73 8.46 6.16 7.84
C SER A 73 10.00 6.01 7.73
N GLY A 74 10.50 5.79 6.51
CA GLY A 74 11.91 5.57 6.18
C GLY A 74 12.38 4.13 6.35
N SER A 75 11.83 3.37 7.32
CA SER A 75 12.14 1.96 7.51
C SER A 75 10.99 1.20 8.19
N LEU A 76 10.99 -0.13 8.08
CA LEU A 76 10.03 -0.99 8.78
C LEU A 76 10.14 -0.83 10.31
N LEU A 77 11.37 -0.70 10.82
CA LEU A 77 11.64 -0.51 12.25
C LEU A 77 11.15 0.85 12.78
N ASN A 78 11.24 1.90 11.97
CA ASN A 78 10.68 3.20 12.36
C ASN A 78 9.14 3.17 12.35
N LEU A 79 8.55 2.45 11.39
CA LEU A 79 7.11 2.27 11.32
C LEU A 79 6.57 1.50 12.53
N SER A 80 7.29 0.49 13.03
CA SER A 80 6.87 -0.30 14.19
C SER A 80 6.87 0.50 15.51
N LYS A 81 7.76 1.50 15.61
CA LYS A 81 7.84 2.42 16.77
C LYS A 81 6.70 3.44 16.80
N GLN A 82 6.10 3.75 15.65
CA GLN A 82 5.01 4.73 15.59
C GLN A 82 3.75 4.20 16.29
N PRO A 83 3.00 5.06 17.00
CA PRO A 83 1.72 4.67 17.57
C PRO A 83 0.64 4.58 16.49
N ALA A 84 -0.43 3.83 16.79
CA ALA A 84 -1.55 3.63 15.86
C ALA A 84 -2.21 4.94 15.39
N SER A 85 -2.29 5.95 16.27
CA SER A 85 -2.86 7.27 15.93
C SER A 85 -2.03 8.02 14.89
N THR A 86 -0.70 7.89 14.93
CA THR A 86 0.19 8.46 13.91
C THR A 86 0.04 7.71 12.59
N ILE A 87 0.00 6.37 12.62
CA ILE A 87 -0.19 5.53 11.42
C ILE A 87 -1.53 5.84 10.74
N GLN A 88 -2.59 6.16 11.51
CA GLN A 88 -3.90 6.53 10.98
C GLN A 88 -3.87 7.78 10.06
N ILE A 89 -3.08 8.79 10.44
CA ILE A 89 -3.03 10.11 9.80
C ILE A 89 -1.76 10.34 8.98
N LEU A 90 -0.97 9.29 8.80
CA LEU A 90 0.29 9.31 8.07
C LEU A 90 0.05 9.73 6.61
N GLY A 91 0.83 10.69 6.10
CA GLY A 91 0.65 11.38 4.83
C GLY A 91 -0.31 12.58 4.86
N ALA A 92 -1.01 12.84 5.98
CA ALA A 92 -1.90 14.01 6.15
C ALA A 92 -1.35 15.03 7.16
N GLU A 93 -0.04 15.02 7.42
CA GLU A 93 0.62 15.84 8.45
C GLU A 93 0.41 17.33 8.21
N LYS A 94 0.55 17.80 6.96
CA LYS A 94 0.35 19.21 6.62
C LYS A 94 -1.06 19.69 6.97
N ALA A 95 -2.07 18.87 6.70
CA ALA A 95 -3.46 19.17 7.03
C ALA A 95 -3.72 19.10 8.53
N LEU A 96 -3.10 18.12 9.22
CA LEU A 96 -3.14 18.00 10.67
C LEU A 96 -2.56 19.23 11.36
N PHE A 97 -1.34 19.64 11.00
CA PHE A 97 -0.68 20.80 11.60
C PHE A 97 -1.39 22.10 11.29
N ARG A 98 -1.97 22.25 10.10
CA ARG A 98 -2.83 23.39 9.77
C ARG A 98 -4.05 23.42 10.69
N ALA A 99 -4.75 22.30 10.85
CA ALA A 99 -5.94 22.21 11.69
C ALA A 99 -5.65 22.52 13.17
N LEU A 100 -4.51 22.04 13.68
CA LEU A 100 -4.06 22.34 15.05
C LEU A 100 -3.78 23.84 15.24
N LYS A 101 -3.14 24.50 14.27
CA LYS A 101 -2.87 25.95 14.32
C LYS A 101 -4.15 26.79 14.27
N THR A 102 -5.09 26.41 13.41
CA THR A 102 -6.35 27.16 13.20
C THR A 102 -7.50 26.68 14.10
N LYS A 103 -7.26 25.74 15.03
CA LYS A 103 -8.29 25.06 15.84
C LYS A 103 -9.48 24.55 15.01
N SER A 104 -9.22 24.06 13.81
CA SER A 104 -10.24 23.52 12.90
C SER A 104 -10.26 21.98 12.95
N HIS A 105 -11.14 21.35 12.17
CA HIS A 105 -11.29 19.90 12.17
C HIS A 105 -10.04 19.19 11.65
N THR A 106 -9.55 18.22 12.44
CA THR A 106 -8.41 17.38 12.07
C THR A 106 -8.80 16.33 11.01
N PRO A 107 -7.85 15.96 10.12
CA PRO A 107 -8.09 14.89 9.14
C PRO A 107 -8.30 13.54 9.85
N LYS A 108 -9.25 12.75 9.36
CA LYS A 108 -9.63 11.44 9.97
C LYS A 108 -8.78 10.27 9.47
N TYR A 109 -8.08 10.43 8.36
CA TYR A 109 -7.27 9.41 7.70
C TYR A 109 -6.21 10.07 6.81
N GLY A 110 -5.10 9.37 6.59
CA GLY A 110 -4.08 9.72 5.59
C GLY A 110 -3.99 8.66 4.49
N LEU A 111 -2.82 8.04 4.33
CA LEU A 111 -2.55 7.03 3.31
C LEU A 111 -3.46 5.80 3.39
N LEU A 112 -3.98 5.48 4.58
CA LEU A 112 -4.91 4.37 4.79
C LEU A 112 -6.26 4.52 4.08
N PHE A 113 -6.60 5.71 3.57
CA PHE A 113 -7.85 5.93 2.84
C PHE A 113 -7.97 5.06 1.58
N HIS A 114 -6.84 4.78 0.93
CA HIS A 114 -6.81 3.97 -0.29
C HIS A 114 -6.81 2.47 -0.02
N ALA A 115 -6.79 2.04 1.24
CA ALA A 115 -6.83 0.63 1.59
C ALA A 115 -8.21 0.02 1.26
N ALA A 116 -8.21 -1.20 0.73
CA ALA A 116 -9.44 -1.88 0.30
C ALA A 116 -10.52 -1.92 1.42
N LEU A 117 -10.11 -2.25 2.64
CA LEU A 117 -11.01 -2.33 3.82
C LEU A 117 -11.66 -0.98 4.19
N VAL A 118 -10.96 0.15 3.95
CA VAL A 118 -11.52 1.49 4.19
C VAL A 118 -12.33 1.96 3.00
N GLY A 119 -11.96 1.54 1.78
CA GLY A 119 -12.65 1.84 0.53
C GLY A 119 -14.07 1.27 0.49
N GLN A 120 -14.26 0.07 1.02
CA GLN A 120 -15.57 -0.62 1.10
C GLN A 120 -16.54 0.04 2.08
N ALA A 121 -16.04 0.66 3.16
CA ALA A 121 -16.90 1.24 4.19
C ALA A 121 -17.65 2.49 3.71
N PRO A 122 -18.89 2.74 4.17
CA PRO A 122 -19.64 3.94 3.79
C PRO A 122 -19.00 5.22 4.39
N PRO A 123 -19.17 6.39 3.75
CA PRO A 123 -18.44 7.64 4.10
C PRO A 123 -18.51 8.03 5.58
N LYS A 124 -19.65 7.78 6.24
CA LYS A 124 -19.85 8.07 7.68
C LYS A 124 -19.00 7.18 8.59
N LEU A 125 -18.73 5.94 8.19
CA LEU A 125 -18.03 4.93 8.99
C LEU A 125 -16.53 4.83 8.67
N LYS A 126 -16.06 5.36 7.53
CA LYS A 126 -14.64 5.31 7.11
C LYS A 126 -13.66 5.74 8.19
N GLY A 127 -14.00 6.77 8.98
CA GLY A 127 -13.15 7.24 10.09
C GLY A 127 -13.06 6.24 11.26
N LYS A 128 -14.15 5.52 11.56
CA LYS A 128 -14.15 4.48 12.61
C LYS A 128 -13.32 3.28 12.16
N ILE A 129 -13.53 2.82 10.91
CA ILE A 129 -12.78 1.69 10.33
C ILE A 129 -11.30 2.01 10.20
N SER A 130 -10.94 3.20 9.72
CA SER A 130 -9.54 3.63 9.63
C SER A 130 -8.81 3.57 10.98
N ARG A 131 -9.47 3.96 12.08
CA ARG A 131 -8.91 3.87 13.43
C ARG A 131 -8.68 2.42 13.87
N VAL A 132 -9.67 1.54 13.65
CA VAL A 132 -9.55 0.12 14.00
C VAL A 132 -8.47 -0.56 13.16
N LEU A 133 -8.43 -0.26 11.86
CA LEU A 133 -7.42 -0.75 10.94
C LEU A 133 -6.02 -0.30 11.37
N ALA A 134 -5.81 0.98 11.67
CA ALA A 134 -4.51 1.48 12.12
C ALA A 134 -4.02 0.81 13.42
N ALA A 135 -4.94 0.54 14.36
CA ALA A 135 -4.60 -0.17 15.59
C ALA A 135 -4.13 -1.60 15.32
N LYS A 136 -4.85 -2.35 14.49
CA LYS A 136 -4.47 -3.73 14.12
C LYS A 136 -3.23 -3.75 13.24
N LEU A 137 -3.07 -2.77 12.37
CA LEU A 137 -1.90 -2.60 11.52
C LEU A 137 -0.63 -2.38 12.34
N SER A 138 -0.68 -1.54 13.38
CA SER A 138 0.47 -1.30 14.25
C SER A 138 0.96 -2.57 14.95
N LEU A 139 0.05 -3.51 15.26
CA LEU A 139 0.41 -4.80 15.84
C LEU A 139 1.09 -5.69 14.80
N CYS A 140 0.50 -5.78 13.60
CA CYS A 140 1.05 -6.58 12.50
C CYS A 140 2.45 -6.11 12.10
N VAL A 141 2.66 -4.80 11.98
CA VAL A 141 3.96 -4.22 11.63
C VAL A 141 5.00 -4.50 12.72
N ARG A 142 4.61 -4.51 14.00
CA ARG A 142 5.55 -4.83 15.09
C ARG A 142 5.95 -6.29 15.08
N VAL A 143 5.02 -7.19 14.76
CA VAL A 143 5.34 -8.61 14.58
C VAL A 143 6.31 -8.79 13.41
N ASP A 144 6.02 -8.19 12.25
CA ASP A 144 6.91 -8.24 11.09
C ASP A 144 8.32 -7.70 11.42
N ALA A 145 8.42 -6.56 12.11
CA ALA A 145 9.70 -5.92 12.38
C ALA A 145 10.53 -6.57 13.51
N LEU A 146 9.86 -7.13 14.53
CA LEU A 146 10.53 -7.60 15.75
C LEU A 146 10.82 -9.10 15.75
N THR A 147 10.07 -9.90 15.01
CA THR A 147 10.37 -11.34 14.90
C THR A 147 11.71 -11.56 14.20
N GLU A 148 11.98 -10.84 13.11
CA GLU A 148 13.27 -10.90 12.39
C GLU A 148 14.43 -10.39 13.28
N ALA A 149 14.21 -9.32 14.05
CA ALA A 149 15.21 -8.79 14.97
C ALA A 149 15.50 -9.75 16.15
N ALA A 150 14.48 -10.48 16.62
CA ALA A 150 14.63 -11.47 17.69
C ALA A 150 15.38 -12.72 17.21
N GLU A 151 15.14 -13.17 15.98
CA GLU A 151 15.86 -14.29 15.35
C GLU A 151 17.35 -13.97 15.15
N ALA A 152 17.66 -12.75 14.70
CA ALA A 152 19.05 -12.28 14.55
C ALA A 152 19.78 -12.14 15.90
N ALA A 153 19.08 -11.74 16.97
CA ALA A 153 19.66 -11.67 18.32
C ALA A 153 19.88 -13.07 18.94
N ALA A 154 18.95 -14.01 18.72
CA ALA A 154 19.04 -15.37 19.25
C ALA A 154 20.18 -16.19 18.61
N THR A 155 20.42 -16.01 17.32
CA THR A 155 21.55 -16.60 16.59
C THR A 155 22.91 -16.07 17.07
N ALA A 156 23.01 -14.78 17.38
CA ALA A 156 24.22 -14.17 17.96
C ALA A 156 24.50 -14.65 19.40
N ALA A 157 23.49 -15.11 20.13
CA ALA A 157 23.61 -15.59 21.52
C ALA A 157 23.88 -17.10 21.65
N GLY A 158 24.16 -17.82 20.56
CA GLY A 158 24.55 -19.24 20.59
C GLY A 158 23.39 -20.24 20.76
N GLY A 159 22.14 -19.79 20.69
CA GLY A 159 20.98 -20.69 20.67
C GLY A 159 20.84 -21.38 19.32
N LYS A 160 20.94 -22.72 19.30
CA LYS A 160 20.53 -23.55 18.15
C LYS A 160 19.02 -23.43 17.95
N ALA A 161 18.58 -22.45 17.17
CA ALA A 161 17.22 -22.35 16.65
C ALA A 161 17.21 -21.84 15.20
N ALA A 162 18.32 -22.05 14.47
CA ALA A 162 18.59 -21.33 13.23
C ALA A 162 18.25 -22.09 11.93
N GLU A 163 17.75 -23.33 12.00
CA GLU A 163 17.67 -24.16 10.79
C GLU A 163 16.25 -24.63 10.41
N GLU A 164 15.21 -24.37 11.21
CA GLU A 164 13.83 -24.80 10.87
C GLU A 164 12.90 -23.70 10.32
N VAL A 165 13.35 -22.45 10.16
CA VAL A 165 12.51 -21.39 9.55
C VAL A 165 13.12 -20.86 8.24
N ALA A 166 14.15 -21.54 7.72
CA ALA A 166 14.76 -21.25 6.42
C ALA A 166 14.03 -21.92 5.24
N SER A 167 12.76 -22.31 5.39
CA SER A 167 11.91 -22.58 4.24
C SER A 167 11.23 -21.28 3.79
N PRO A 168 11.54 -20.72 2.60
CA PRO A 168 10.93 -19.51 2.06
C PRO A 168 9.49 -19.76 1.55
N ALA A 169 8.72 -20.57 2.28
CA ALA A 169 7.39 -20.99 1.95
C ALA A 169 6.43 -20.51 3.04
N LEU A 170 5.67 -19.47 2.72
CA LEU A 170 4.36 -19.16 3.29
C LEU A 170 4.22 -19.48 4.79
N SER A 171 4.91 -18.74 5.66
CA SER A 171 4.38 -18.61 7.02
C SER A 171 3.02 -17.92 6.86
N GLU A 172 1.94 -18.69 6.99
CA GLU A 172 0.61 -18.13 6.93
C GLU A 172 0.58 -16.96 7.91
N PRO A 173 0.16 -15.77 7.49
CA PRO A 173 0.19 -14.61 8.36
C PRO A 173 -0.97 -14.74 9.37
N THR A 174 -0.82 -15.66 10.33
CA THR A 174 -1.84 -16.09 11.29
C THR A 174 -2.36 -14.91 12.12
N VAL A 175 -1.44 -14.02 12.50
CA VAL A 175 -1.77 -12.76 13.18
C VAL A 175 -2.53 -11.82 12.26
N ALA A 176 -2.11 -11.67 11.00
CA ALA A 176 -2.79 -10.79 10.05
C ALA A 176 -4.18 -11.32 9.65
N ILE A 177 -4.36 -12.65 9.52
CA ILE A 177 -5.66 -13.30 9.27
C ILE A 177 -6.62 -12.97 10.41
N SER A 178 -6.18 -13.18 11.65
CA SER A 178 -7.00 -12.87 12.84
C SER A 178 -7.35 -11.38 12.92
N CYS A 179 -6.37 -10.51 12.65
CA CYS A 179 -6.57 -9.07 12.65
C CYS A 179 -7.51 -8.61 11.52
N ARG A 180 -7.38 -9.18 10.33
CA ARG A 180 -8.23 -8.86 9.17
C ARG A 180 -9.66 -9.29 9.41
N ARG A 181 -9.88 -10.52 9.87
CA ARG A 181 -11.22 -11.03 10.25
C ARG A 181 -11.87 -10.14 11.30
N TYR A 182 -11.09 -9.62 12.26
CA TYR A 182 -11.61 -8.68 13.26
C TYR A 182 -12.09 -7.37 12.62
N VAL A 183 -11.33 -6.80 11.68
CA VAL A 183 -11.72 -5.56 10.99
C VAL A 183 -12.95 -5.79 10.10
N GLU A 184 -13.01 -6.91 9.39
CA GLU A 184 -14.14 -7.30 8.53
C GLU A 184 -15.41 -7.53 9.36
N ASN A 185 -15.33 -8.30 10.45
CA ASN A 185 -16.46 -8.48 11.37
C ASN A 185 -16.93 -7.15 11.97
N LYS A 186 -15.99 -6.24 12.27
CA LYS A 186 -16.35 -4.91 12.78
C LYS A 186 -17.03 -4.05 11.73
N LEU A 187 -16.63 -4.17 10.47
CA LEU A 187 -17.27 -3.50 9.34
C LEU A 187 -18.72 -3.96 9.19
N LEU A 188 -18.96 -5.27 9.16
CA LEU A 188 -20.30 -5.85 9.10
C LEU A 188 -21.20 -5.41 10.27
N GLN A 189 -20.67 -5.41 11.50
CA GLN A 189 -21.41 -4.92 12.67
C GLN A 189 -21.82 -3.45 12.55
N LEU A 190 -20.93 -2.60 12.02
CA LEU A 190 -21.22 -1.18 11.88
C LEU A 190 -22.20 -0.90 10.73
N GLU A 191 -22.19 -1.73 9.69
CA GLU A 191 -23.19 -1.67 8.60
C GLU A 191 -24.58 -2.10 9.09
N GLN A 192 -24.67 -3.17 9.88
CA GLN A 192 -25.91 -3.59 10.52
C GLN A 192 -26.50 -2.50 11.43
N GLN A 193 -25.65 -1.80 12.18
CA GLN A 193 -26.05 -0.66 13.03
C GLN A 193 -26.48 0.59 12.24
N GLN A 194 -26.17 0.68 10.94
CA GLN A 194 -26.66 1.77 10.10
C GLN A 194 -27.97 1.44 9.39
N ASN A 195 -28.25 0.16 9.18
CA ASN A 195 -29.46 -0.32 8.50
C ASN A 195 -30.59 -0.67 9.49
N SER A 196 -30.35 -0.54 10.79
CA SER A 196 -31.34 -0.65 11.88
C SER A 196 -31.70 0.74 12.40
#